data_AF-A0A3N4VGQ9-F1
#
_entry.id   AF-A0A3N4VGQ9-F1
#
_cell.length_a   1.000
_cell.length_b   1.000
_cell.length_c   1.000
_cell.angle_alpha   90.00
_cell.angle_beta   90.00
_cell.angle_gamma   90.00
#
_symmetry.space_group_name_H-M   'P 1'
#
loop_
_entity.id
_entity.type
_entity.pdbx_description
1 polymer ?
#
loop_
_entity_poly.entity_id
_entity_poly.type
_entity_poly.pdbx_seq_one_letter_code
_entity_poly.pdbx_strand_id
1 'polypeptide(L)'
;MVSQVILVMAEYSVEDSPLWFRLSNDKIGLADAGELGLSAGLRRDLEVWNDVFDAIAGSGFHFSSPEIHDHHRAEAFDLAARVQDELGDETHVWCGAGEGVDLFPNLSDSLVVAADSRGTSVEQYTGGRARSITTASAGGRERTARAIIRWRALTERAGSPFGNAQTRSDGLRAAGALQRDIGALSQVIFFGGAGSPSDYLHHFGLE
;
A
#
# COMPACT_ATOMS: atom_id res chain seq x y z
N MET A 1 19.98 0.20 4.70
CA MET A 1 19.48 1.35 5.52
C MET A 1 18.43 1.97 4.64
N VAL A 2 17.17 2.17 5.09
CA VAL A 2 16.12 2.66 4.17
C VAL A 2 16.57 3.95 3.52
N SER A 3 16.77 3.92 2.20
CA SER A 3 17.21 5.09 1.44
C SER A 3 16.02 5.93 1.00
N GLN A 4 14.87 5.29 0.80
CA GLN A 4 13.65 5.94 0.35
C GLN A 4 12.38 5.11 0.60
N VAL A 5 11.25 5.81 0.66
CA VAL A 5 9.90 5.27 0.68
C VAL A 5 9.15 5.75 -0.56
N ILE A 6 8.64 4.80 -1.33
CA ILE A 6 7.80 5.05 -2.51
C ILE A 6 6.35 4.72 -2.17
N LEU A 7 5.42 5.62 -2.43
CA LEU A 7 3.99 5.35 -2.39
C LEU A 7 3.49 5.08 -3.81
N VAL A 8 2.76 3.97 -4.00
CA VAL A 8 1.93 3.75 -5.19
C VAL A 8 0.57 4.39 -4.96
N MET A 9 0.24 5.41 -5.75
CA MET A 9 -0.97 6.24 -5.62
C MET A 9 -1.37 6.75 -6.99
N ALA A 10 -2.64 6.58 -7.35
CA ALA A 10 -3.17 7.07 -8.60
C ALA A 10 -3.28 8.60 -8.56
N GLU A 11 -3.07 9.25 -9.68
CA GLU A 11 -3.09 10.70 -9.79
C GLU A 11 -3.43 11.15 -11.20
N TYR A 12 -4.07 12.31 -11.31
CA TYR A 12 -4.39 12.89 -12.62
C TYR A 12 -3.21 13.68 -13.18
N SER A 13 -3.09 13.72 -14.51
CA SER A 13 -2.08 14.51 -15.22
C SER A 13 -0.62 14.19 -14.83
N VAL A 14 -0.30 12.94 -14.50
CA VAL A 14 1.09 12.48 -14.32
C VAL A 14 1.59 11.78 -15.58
N GLU A 15 2.75 12.23 -16.09
CA GLU A 15 3.21 11.86 -17.44
C GLU A 15 3.79 10.44 -17.54
N ASP A 16 4.39 9.88 -16.49
CA ASP A 16 5.14 8.61 -16.60
C ASP A 16 4.75 7.53 -15.57
N SER A 17 4.63 7.86 -14.28
CA SER A 17 4.30 6.82 -13.29
C SER A 17 3.61 7.33 -12.02
N PRO A 18 2.59 6.62 -11.53
CA PRO A 18 1.84 6.94 -10.32
C PRO A 18 2.60 6.54 -9.04
N LEU A 19 3.82 7.06 -8.90
CA LEU A 19 4.75 6.77 -7.81
C LEU A 19 5.18 8.07 -7.13
N TRP A 20 5.23 8.08 -5.79
CA TRP A 20 5.62 9.25 -5.00
C TRP A 20 6.75 8.95 -4.03
N PHE A 21 7.78 9.79 -4.03
CA PHE A 21 8.73 9.88 -2.92
C PHE A 21 8.01 10.42 -1.68
N ARG A 22 7.68 9.51 -0.75
CA ARG A 22 7.16 9.85 0.58
C ARG A 22 8.25 10.21 1.57
N LEU A 23 9.38 9.55 1.42
CA LEU A 23 10.59 9.83 2.17
C LEU A 23 11.76 9.57 1.24
N SER A 24 12.64 10.55 1.11
CA SER A 24 13.95 10.41 0.48
C SER A 24 14.84 11.50 1.05
N ASN A 25 16.15 11.31 0.94
CA ASN A 25 17.14 12.27 1.46
C ASN A 25 17.12 13.61 0.72
N ASP A 26 16.69 13.62 -0.54
CA ASP A 26 16.80 14.79 -1.44
C ASP A 26 15.57 15.02 -2.34
N LYS A 27 14.63 14.07 -2.41
CA LYS A 27 13.46 14.13 -3.29
C LYS A 27 12.14 14.00 -2.51
N ILE A 28 11.16 14.85 -2.83
CA ILE A 28 9.77 14.73 -2.38
C ILE A 28 8.88 15.01 -3.59
N GLY A 29 7.82 14.21 -3.77
CA GLY A 29 6.89 14.36 -4.88
C GLY A 29 6.98 13.22 -5.89
N LEU A 30 6.64 13.50 -7.15
CA LEU A 30 6.57 12.49 -8.22
C LEU A 30 7.91 11.74 -8.36
N ALA A 31 7.84 10.42 -8.42
CA ALA A 31 8.97 9.54 -8.65
C ALA A 31 8.89 8.96 -10.05
N ASP A 32 9.95 9.16 -10.83
CA ASP A 32 10.05 8.64 -12.19
C ASP A 32 10.41 7.15 -12.15
N ALA A 33 9.53 6.30 -12.70
CA ALA A 33 9.75 4.86 -12.72
C ALA A 33 10.97 4.43 -13.56
N GLY A 34 11.35 5.21 -14.58
CA GLY A 34 12.55 4.97 -15.38
C GLY A 34 13.84 5.25 -14.61
N GLU A 35 13.91 6.36 -13.88
CA GLU A 35 15.01 6.73 -12.97
C GLU A 35 15.14 5.73 -11.82
N LEU A 36 14.01 5.20 -11.34
CA LEU A 36 13.97 4.13 -10.34
C LEU A 36 14.43 2.77 -10.89
N GLY A 37 14.64 2.65 -12.20
CA GLY A 37 15.13 1.43 -12.84
C GLY A 37 14.06 0.35 -13.03
N LEU A 38 12.77 0.70 -12.98
CA LEU A 38 11.69 -0.26 -13.18
C LEU A 38 11.65 -0.79 -14.62
N SER A 39 11.31 -2.06 -14.74
CA SER A 39 11.18 -2.77 -16.01
C SER A 39 10.14 -2.08 -16.90
N ALA A 40 10.36 -2.11 -18.22
CA ALA A 40 9.42 -1.51 -19.17
C ALA A 40 8.00 -2.15 -19.10
N GLY A 41 7.91 -3.41 -18.67
CA GLY A 41 6.63 -4.08 -18.45
C GLY A 41 5.89 -3.50 -17.24
N LEU A 42 6.57 -3.36 -16.09
CA LEU A 42 5.95 -2.78 -14.91
C LEU A 42 5.58 -1.31 -15.09
N ARG A 43 6.40 -0.53 -15.81
CA ARG A 43 6.09 0.86 -16.16
C ARG A 43 4.78 0.98 -16.95
N ARG A 44 4.64 0.18 -18.01
CA ARG A 44 3.40 0.12 -18.79
C ARG A 44 2.20 -0.28 -17.94
N ASP A 45 2.35 -1.26 -17.06
CA ASP A 45 1.21 -1.70 -16.25
C ASP A 45 0.78 -0.63 -15.23
N LEU A 46 1.74 0.14 -14.69
CA LEU A 46 1.47 1.30 -13.84
C LEU A 46 0.76 2.43 -14.62
N GLU A 47 1.21 2.73 -15.84
CA GLU A 47 0.58 3.69 -16.75
C GLU A 47 -0.87 3.29 -17.03
N VAL A 48 -1.09 2.05 -17.47
CA VAL A 48 -2.44 1.52 -17.80
C VAL A 48 -3.37 1.57 -16.60
N TRP A 49 -2.88 1.26 -15.39
CA TRP A 49 -3.67 1.36 -14.18
C TRP A 49 -4.04 2.82 -13.87
N ASN A 50 -3.09 3.75 -14.00
CA ASN A 50 -3.36 5.17 -13.76
C ASN A 50 -4.29 5.80 -14.81
N ASP A 51 -4.23 5.35 -16.07
CA ASP A 51 -5.14 5.80 -17.14
C ASP A 51 -6.61 5.61 -16.77
N VAL A 52 -6.93 4.57 -15.98
CA VAL A 52 -8.30 4.34 -15.48
C VAL A 52 -8.74 5.47 -14.54
N PHE A 53 -7.84 5.95 -13.70
CA PHE A 53 -8.10 7.08 -12.79
C PHE A 53 -8.08 8.42 -13.52
N ASP A 54 -7.15 8.63 -14.45
CA ASP A 54 -7.08 9.88 -15.23
C ASP A 54 -8.33 10.07 -16.10
N ALA A 55 -8.86 8.99 -16.67
CA ALA A 55 -10.11 9.00 -17.45
C ALA A 55 -11.34 9.52 -16.66
N ILE A 56 -11.30 9.50 -15.32
CA ILE A 56 -12.38 9.99 -14.46
C ILE A 56 -12.10 11.38 -13.86
N ALA A 57 -11.00 12.04 -14.24
CA ALA A 57 -10.71 13.42 -13.80
C ALA A 57 -11.85 14.39 -14.20
N GLY A 58 -12.43 14.21 -15.39
CA GLY A 58 -13.57 14.98 -15.88
C GLY A 58 -14.92 14.66 -15.22
N SER A 59 -15.03 13.55 -14.48
CA SER A 59 -16.26 13.15 -13.77
C SER A 59 -16.23 13.52 -12.28
N GLY A 60 -15.24 14.32 -11.83
CA GLY A 60 -15.02 14.57 -10.42
C GLY A 60 -14.55 13.33 -9.65
N PHE A 61 -13.76 12.48 -10.32
CA PHE A 61 -13.20 11.24 -9.76
C PHE A 61 -14.24 10.19 -9.37
N HIS A 62 -15.37 10.17 -10.09
CA HIS A 62 -16.37 9.12 -9.96
C HIS A 62 -16.09 8.01 -10.97
N PHE A 63 -15.74 6.83 -10.45
CA PHE A 63 -15.69 5.60 -11.22
C PHE A 63 -17.08 5.27 -11.79
N SER A 64 -17.09 4.67 -12.98
CA SER A 64 -18.32 4.33 -13.70
C SER A 64 -19.13 3.20 -13.04
N SER A 65 -18.49 2.40 -12.18
CA SER A 65 -19.15 1.39 -11.34
C SER A 65 -18.33 1.08 -10.09
N PRO A 66 -18.97 0.59 -8.99
CA PRO A 66 -18.26 0.08 -7.82
C PRO A 66 -17.27 -1.04 -8.15
N GLU A 67 -17.60 -1.92 -9.09
CA GLU A 67 -16.76 -3.05 -9.47
C GLU A 67 -15.43 -2.60 -10.08
N ILE A 68 -15.44 -1.55 -10.90
CA ILE A 68 -14.22 -0.96 -11.48
C ILE A 68 -13.39 -0.30 -10.39
N HIS A 69 -14.01 0.42 -9.46
CA HIS A 69 -13.32 1.03 -8.34
C HIS A 69 -12.66 -0.02 -7.44
N ASP A 70 -13.38 -1.09 -7.10
CA ASP A 70 -12.88 -2.20 -6.28
C ASP A 70 -11.70 -2.91 -6.95
N HIS A 71 -11.80 -3.12 -8.27
CA HIS A 71 -10.72 -3.71 -9.06
C HIS A 71 -9.47 -2.82 -9.06
N HIS A 72 -9.63 -1.53 -9.37
CA HIS A 72 -8.55 -0.56 -9.39
C HIS A 72 -7.81 -0.47 -8.04
N ARG A 73 -8.57 -0.45 -6.94
CA ARG A 73 -8.01 -0.42 -5.58
C ARG A 73 -7.25 -1.69 -5.20
N ALA A 74 -7.73 -2.83 -5.64
CA ALA A 74 -7.05 -4.11 -5.45
C ALA A 74 -5.76 -4.22 -6.29
N GLU A 75 -5.82 -3.79 -7.54
CA GLU A 75 -4.71 -3.82 -8.49
C GLU A 75 -3.52 -2.95 -8.02
N ALA A 76 -3.80 -1.84 -7.33
CA ALA A 76 -2.78 -0.99 -6.71
C ALA A 76 -1.81 -1.79 -5.81
N PHE A 77 -2.29 -2.80 -5.09
CA PHE A 77 -1.45 -3.65 -4.24
C PHE A 77 -0.63 -4.67 -5.03
N ASP A 78 -1.19 -5.20 -6.12
CA ASP A 78 -0.47 -6.13 -6.98
C ASP A 78 0.68 -5.40 -7.71
N LEU A 79 0.44 -4.17 -8.17
CA LEU A 79 1.47 -3.27 -8.72
C LEU A 79 2.50 -2.89 -7.67
N ALA A 80 2.08 -2.46 -6.48
CA ALA A 80 2.99 -2.12 -5.39
C ALA A 80 3.90 -3.30 -4.98
N ALA A 81 3.38 -4.53 -4.95
CA ALA A 81 4.18 -5.72 -4.67
C ALA A 81 5.28 -5.92 -5.73
N ARG A 82 4.95 -5.73 -7.01
CA ARG A 82 5.92 -5.81 -8.12
C ARG A 82 6.95 -4.69 -8.07
N VAL A 83 6.54 -3.47 -7.72
CA VAL A 83 7.47 -2.35 -7.48
C VAL A 83 8.43 -2.70 -6.33
N GLN A 84 7.92 -3.29 -5.24
CA GLN A 84 8.77 -3.71 -4.11
C GLN A 84 9.76 -4.82 -4.50
N ASP A 85 9.34 -5.76 -5.37
CA ASP A 85 10.21 -6.83 -5.87
C ASP A 85 11.35 -6.28 -6.75
N GLU A 86 11.06 -5.31 -7.62
CA GLU A 86 12.06 -4.73 -8.52
C GLU A 86 13.01 -3.73 -7.83
N LEU A 87 12.54 -2.96 -6.85
CA LEU A 87 13.36 -1.97 -6.13
C LEU A 87 14.20 -2.57 -4.99
N GLY A 88 13.89 -3.79 -4.56
CA GLY A 88 14.69 -4.52 -3.58
C GLY A 88 14.70 -3.92 -2.17
N ASP A 89 15.78 -4.20 -1.43
CA ASP A 89 15.80 -4.04 0.03
C ASP A 89 15.92 -2.59 0.51
N GLU A 90 16.59 -1.72 -0.25
CA GLU A 90 16.87 -0.34 0.16
C GLU A 90 15.66 0.59 -0.02
N THR A 91 14.67 0.18 -0.82
CA THR A 91 13.41 0.91 -1.01
C THR A 91 12.26 0.19 -0.33
N HIS A 92 11.44 0.97 0.37
CA HIS A 92 10.23 0.48 1.01
C HIS A 92 9.00 1.03 0.27
N VAL A 93 8.09 0.15 -0.12
CA VAL A 93 6.90 0.52 -0.87
C VAL A 93 5.68 0.57 0.03
N TRP A 94 4.97 1.69 -0.01
CA TRP A 94 3.68 1.91 0.62
C TRP A 94 2.57 1.85 -0.42
N CYS A 95 1.37 1.49 0.01
CA CYS A 95 0.19 1.48 -0.86
C CYS A 95 -1.05 1.84 -0.03
N GLY A 96 -1.81 2.82 -0.52
CA GLY A 96 -3.08 3.26 0.05
C GLY A 96 -4.28 2.78 -0.77
N ALA A 97 -4.19 1.64 -1.45
CA ALA A 97 -5.20 1.15 -2.39
C ALA A 97 -5.42 2.11 -3.59
N GLY A 98 -4.38 2.79 -4.05
CA GLY A 98 -4.48 3.79 -5.11
C GLY A 98 -4.80 5.20 -4.64
N GLU A 99 -5.16 5.36 -3.37
CA GLU A 99 -5.40 6.67 -2.76
C GLU A 99 -4.15 7.18 -2.03
N GLY A 100 -4.11 8.49 -1.81
CA GLY A 100 -3.11 9.12 -0.95
C GLY A 100 -3.24 8.69 0.52
N VAL A 101 -2.17 8.91 1.27
CA VAL A 101 -2.10 8.58 2.71
C VAL A 101 -1.86 9.81 3.59
N ASP A 102 -1.78 11.01 3.01
CA ASP A 102 -1.48 12.26 3.71
C ASP A 102 -2.54 12.67 4.74
N LEU A 103 -3.79 12.28 4.50
CA LEU A 103 -4.92 12.63 5.34
C LEU A 103 -5.25 11.52 6.36
N PHE A 104 -4.46 10.45 6.39
CA PHE A 104 -4.53 9.43 7.44
C PHE A 104 -4.14 10.02 8.80
N PRO A 105 -4.83 9.67 9.91
CA PRO A 105 -5.98 8.76 10.00
C PRO A 105 -7.35 9.47 9.97
N ASN A 106 -7.41 10.72 9.52
CA ASN A 106 -8.52 11.63 9.84
C ASN A 106 -9.64 11.68 8.80
N LEU A 107 -9.39 11.29 7.54
CA LEU A 107 -10.34 11.54 6.44
C LEU A 107 -11.24 10.35 6.08
N SER A 108 -10.70 9.13 6.09
CA SER A 108 -11.36 7.93 5.57
C SER A 108 -11.33 6.79 6.57
N ASP A 109 -12.40 6.00 6.59
CA ASP A 109 -12.39 4.70 7.27
C ASP A 109 -11.34 3.82 6.62
N SER A 110 -10.34 3.45 7.42
CA SER A 110 -9.13 2.78 6.93
C SER A 110 -8.83 1.54 7.75
N LEU A 111 -8.19 0.56 7.09
CA LEU A 111 -7.68 -0.66 7.70
C LEU A 111 -6.18 -0.74 7.46
N VAL A 112 -5.40 -0.83 8.53
CA VAL A 112 -3.94 -0.99 8.43
C VAL A 112 -3.56 -2.43 8.72
N VAL A 113 -2.74 -2.99 7.82
CA VAL A 113 -2.18 -4.34 7.94
C VAL A 113 -0.72 -4.24 8.39
N ALA A 114 -0.50 -4.31 9.71
CA ALA A 114 0.83 -4.23 10.31
C ALA A 114 1.48 -5.61 10.56
N ALA A 115 2.81 -5.66 10.56
CA ALA A 115 3.60 -6.88 10.71
C ALA A 115 3.72 -7.33 12.17
N ASP A 116 3.73 -6.39 13.11
CA ASP A 116 3.87 -6.58 14.55
C ASP A 116 2.54 -6.95 15.26
N SER A 117 1.42 -6.80 14.55
CA SER A 117 0.09 -7.18 15.03
C SER A 117 -0.06 -8.70 15.20
N ARG A 118 -0.76 -9.12 16.26
CA ARG A 118 -0.92 -10.55 16.58
C ARG A 118 -1.95 -11.24 15.67
N GLY A 119 -1.66 -12.48 15.28
CA GLY A 119 -2.61 -13.39 14.65
C GLY A 119 -3.28 -12.81 13.41
N THR A 120 -4.61 -12.67 13.45
CA THR A 120 -5.44 -12.10 12.38
C THR A 120 -5.83 -10.65 12.62
N SER A 121 -5.23 -9.95 13.59
CA SER A 121 -5.64 -8.57 13.89
C SER A 121 -5.27 -7.62 12.75
N VAL A 122 -6.11 -6.62 12.52
CA VAL A 122 -5.85 -5.43 11.69
C VAL A 122 -6.33 -4.21 12.48
N GLU A 123 -5.70 -3.06 12.27
CA GLU A 123 -6.10 -1.82 12.93
C GLU A 123 -7.14 -1.10 12.07
N GLN A 124 -8.32 -0.86 12.62
CA GLN A 124 -9.36 -0.05 12.01
C GLN A 124 -9.26 1.38 12.51
N TYR A 125 -9.22 2.34 11.59
CA TYR A 125 -9.26 3.76 11.86
C TYR A 125 -10.59 4.33 11.40
N THR A 126 -11.33 4.93 12.34
CA THR A 126 -12.59 5.65 12.06
C THR A 126 -12.57 6.99 12.78
N GLY A 127 -12.66 8.08 12.02
CA GLY A 127 -12.60 9.45 12.57
C GLY A 127 -11.33 9.70 13.41
N GLY A 128 -10.18 9.24 12.93
CA GLY A 128 -8.88 9.38 13.61
C GLY A 128 -8.63 8.43 14.78
N ARG A 129 -9.59 7.57 15.13
CA ARG A 129 -9.45 6.64 16.27
C ARG A 129 -9.13 5.23 15.80
N ALA A 130 -8.05 4.66 16.36
CA ALA A 130 -7.64 3.29 16.10
C ALA A 130 -8.40 2.27 16.98
N ARG A 131 -8.73 1.12 16.40
CA ARG A 131 -9.25 -0.06 17.10
C ARG A 131 -8.72 -1.33 16.43
N SER A 132 -8.15 -2.22 17.24
CA SER A 132 -7.80 -3.55 16.77
C SER A 132 -9.05 -4.41 16.57
N ILE A 133 -9.21 -4.96 15.35
CA ILE A 133 -10.29 -5.89 14.98
C ILE A 133 -9.70 -7.11 14.28
N THR A 134 -10.48 -8.18 14.13
CA THR A 134 -10.02 -9.35 13.36
C THR A 134 -10.20 -9.14 11.85
N THR A 135 -9.40 -9.83 11.03
CA THR A 135 -9.58 -9.83 9.57
C THR A 135 -11.01 -10.20 9.16
N ALA A 136 -11.63 -11.14 9.87
CA ALA A 136 -13.01 -11.56 9.61
C ALA A 136 -14.02 -10.46 9.95
N SER A 137 -13.83 -9.76 11.06
CA SER A 137 -14.67 -8.60 11.44
C SER A 137 -14.55 -7.44 10.47
N ALA A 138 -13.39 -7.30 9.82
CA ALA A 138 -13.17 -6.33 8.76
C ALA A 138 -13.83 -6.73 7.41
N GLY A 139 -14.34 -7.96 7.27
CA GLY A 139 -14.91 -8.51 6.04
C GLY A 139 -13.97 -9.40 5.22
N GLY A 140 -12.74 -9.63 5.70
CA GLY A 140 -11.79 -10.52 5.05
C GLY A 140 -12.14 -12.01 5.18
N ARG A 141 -11.78 -12.79 4.16
CA ARG A 141 -12.03 -14.23 4.10
C ARG A 141 -10.93 -15.01 4.81
N GLU A 142 -11.20 -16.28 5.11
CA GLU A 142 -10.25 -17.16 5.81
C GLU A 142 -8.90 -17.27 5.08
N ARG A 143 -8.91 -17.37 3.74
CA ARG A 143 -7.67 -17.39 2.93
C ARG A 143 -6.80 -16.15 3.15
N THR A 144 -7.42 -15.00 3.34
CA THR A 144 -6.74 -13.70 3.55
C THR A 144 -6.18 -13.63 4.96
N ALA A 145 -6.95 -14.08 5.96
CA ALA A 145 -6.45 -14.22 7.32
C ALA A 145 -5.22 -15.14 7.39
N ARG A 146 -5.23 -16.28 6.67
CA ARG A 146 -4.06 -17.17 6.57
C ARG A 146 -2.88 -16.51 5.86
N ALA A 147 -3.12 -15.74 4.81
CA ALA A 147 -2.07 -15.00 4.10
C ALA A 147 -1.38 -13.98 5.01
N ILE A 148 -2.15 -13.21 5.80
CA ILE A 148 -1.63 -12.25 6.77
C ILE A 148 -0.80 -12.96 7.85
N ILE A 149 -1.30 -14.05 8.44
CA ILE A 149 -0.55 -14.82 9.44
C ILE A 149 0.77 -15.35 8.85
N ARG A 150 0.72 -15.91 7.65
CA ARG A 150 1.90 -16.47 6.98
C ARG A 150 2.94 -15.38 6.71
N TRP A 151 2.50 -14.24 6.20
CA TRP A 151 3.36 -13.08 5.96
C TRP A 151 4.05 -12.61 7.25
N ARG A 152 3.29 -12.39 8.34
CA ARG A 152 3.85 -11.98 9.65
C ARG A 152 4.93 -12.93 10.14
N ALA A 153 4.67 -14.24 10.07
CA ALA A 153 5.64 -15.25 10.47
C ALA A 153 6.90 -15.26 9.59
N LEU A 154 6.80 -14.89 8.31
CA LEU A 154 7.96 -14.72 7.43
C LEU A 154 8.75 -13.45 7.78
N THR A 155 8.05 -12.35 8.01
CA THR A 155 8.65 -11.07 8.41
C THR A 155 9.43 -11.18 9.72
N GLU A 156 8.86 -11.84 10.74
CA GLU A 156 9.53 -12.10 12.03
C GLU A 156 10.86 -12.85 11.85
N ARG A 157 10.91 -13.82 10.92
CA ARG A 157 12.13 -14.57 10.61
C ARG A 157 13.15 -13.79 9.78
N ALA A 158 12.68 -12.89 8.92
CA ALA A 158 13.54 -12.11 8.03
C ALA A 158 14.28 -10.97 8.75
N GLY A 159 13.81 -10.55 9.93
CA GLY A 159 14.46 -9.55 10.76
C GLY A 159 13.73 -8.20 10.81
N SER A 160 14.18 -7.32 11.68
CA SER A 160 13.53 -6.05 11.99
C SER A 160 13.90 -4.91 11.03
N PRO A 161 13.04 -3.86 10.93
CA PRO A 161 11.70 -3.78 11.53
C PRO A 161 10.61 -4.49 10.71
N PHE A 162 10.78 -4.64 9.40
CA PHE A 162 9.72 -5.18 8.51
C PHE A 162 10.24 -6.19 7.47
N GLY A 163 11.27 -6.95 7.83
CA GLY A 163 11.88 -7.97 6.97
C GLY A 163 12.57 -7.40 5.72
N ASN A 164 12.73 -8.23 4.71
CA ASN A 164 13.34 -7.90 3.42
C ASN A 164 12.28 -7.55 2.35
N ALA A 165 12.71 -7.22 1.14
CA ALA A 165 11.88 -6.85 0.00
C ALA A 165 10.82 -7.91 -0.29
N GLN A 166 11.21 -9.20 -0.27
CA GLN A 166 10.29 -10.30 -0.49
C GLN A 166 9.18 -10.33 0.56
N THR A 167 9.52 -10.16 1.85
CA THR A 167 8.49 -10.13 2.89
C THR A 167 7.61 -8.89 2.82
N ARG A 168 8.13 -7.73 2.42
CA ARG A 168 7.32 -6.52 2.21
C ARG A 168 6.36 -6.69 1.02
N SER A 169 6.84 -7.29 -0.06
CA SER A 169 6.05 -7.66 -1.23
C SER A 169 4.94 -8.65 -0.89
N ASP A 170 5.24 -9.67 -0.08
CA ASP A 170 4.22 -10.60 0.45
C ASP A 170 3.19 -9.90 1.34
N GLY A 171 3.62 -8.87 2.09
CA GLY A 171 2.73 -8.01 2.88
C GLY A 171 1.77 -7.20 2.02
N LEU A 172 2.27 -6.61 0.94
CA LEU A 172 1.45 -5.91 -0.07
C LEU A 172 0.43 -6.85 -0.70
N ARG A 173 0.83 -8.09 -1.06
CA ARG A 173 -0.11 -9.11 -1.57
C ARG A 173 -1.18 -9.50 -0.55
N ALA A 174 -0.81 -9.61 0.73
CA ALA A 174 -1.75 -9.91 1.80
C ALA A 174 -2.74 -8.75 2.05
N ALA A 175 -2.26 -7.51 2.04
CA ALA A 175 -3.08 -6.31 2.12
C ALA A 175 -4.03 -6.19 0.91
N GLY A 176 -3.55 -6.46 -0.30
CA GLY A 176 -4.37 -6.52 -1.52
C GLY A 176 -5.43 -7.62 -1.48
N ALA A 177 -5.13 -8.77 -0.87
CA ALA A 177 -6.12 -9.82 -0.65
C ALA A 177 -7.24 -9.36 0.30
N LEU A 178 -6.92 -8.58 1.34
CA LEU A 178 -7.92 -7.95 2.20
C LEU A 178 -8.73 -6.91 1.43
N GLN A 179 -8.07 -6.05 0.65
CA GLN A 179 -8.72 -5.04 -0.17
C GLN A 179 -9.74 -5.66 -1.14
N ARG A 180 -9.39 -6.79 -1.78
CA ARG A 180 -10.31 -7.54 -2.67
C ARG A 180 -11.50 -8.13 -1.93
N ASP A 181 -11.33 -8.57 -0.69
CA ASP A 181 -12.41 -9.19 0.06
C ASP A 181 -13.43 -8.16 0.57
N ILE A 182 -12.98 -6.93 0.88
CA ILE A 182 -13.84 -5.86 1.43
C ILE A 182 -14.35 -4.86 0.39
N GLY A 183 -13.73 -4.80 -0.80
CA GLY A 183 -14.10 -3.86 -1.86
C GLY A 183 -14.10 -2.39 -1.39
N ALA A 184 -15.15 -1.66 -1.76
CA ALA A 184 -15.25 -0.23 -1.51
C ALA A 184 -15.49 0.14 -0.03
N LEU A 185 -15.76 -0.82 0.85
CA LEU A 185 -16.21 -0.58 2.22
C LEU A 185 -15.23 0.24 3.07
N SER A 186 -13.92 0.02 2.91
CA SER A 186 -12.88 0.75 3.67
C SER A 186 -11.57 0.72 2.91
N GLN A 187 -10.73 1.75 3.05
CA GLN A 187 -9.39 1.82 2.46
C GLN A 187 -8.42 0.89 3.19
N VAL A 188 -7.83 -0.10 2.52
CA VAL A 188 -6.68 -0.81 3.10
C VAL A 188 -5.44 0.04 2.88
N ILE A 189 -4.60 0.17 3.90
CA ILE A 189 -3.33 0.88 3.82
C ILE A 189 -2.20 -0.01 4.34
N PHE A 190 -1.08 0.02 3.62
CA PHE A 190 0.13 -0.71 3.98
C PHE A 190 1.33 0.24 4.04
N PHE A 191 1.87 0.43 5.25
CA PHE A 191 3.03 1.28 5.51
C PHE A 191 4.33 0.48 5.59
N GLY A 192 4.57 -0.40 4.60
CA GLY A 192 5.75 -1.26 4.60
C GLY A 192 5.79 -2.27 5.75
N GLY A 193 4.66 -2.50 6.45
CA GLY A 193 4.56 -3.35 7.64
C GLY A 193 4.34 -2.59 8.95
N ALA A 194 4.43 -1.26 8.97
CA ALA A 194 4.13 -0.47 10.17
C ALA A 194 2.62 -0.28 10.41
N GLY A 195 2.25 0.01 11.67
CA GLY A 195 0.89 0.36 12.07
C GLY A 195 0.46 1.77 11.67
N SER A 196 1.41 2.68 11.45
CA SER A 196 1.19 4.05 11.00
C SER A 196 2.46 4.64 10.37
N PRO A 197 2.36 5.80 9.68
CA PRO A 197 3.54 6.54 9.23
C PRO A 197 4.46 6.93 10.39
N SER A 198 3.91 7.35 11.54
CA SER A 198 4.71 7.71 12.72
C SER A 198 5.46 6.51 13.30
N ASP A 199 4.79 5.36 13.43
CA ASP A 199 5.45 4.12 13.89
C ASP A 199 6.59 3.74 12.94
N TYR A 200 6.37 3.88 11.63
CA TYR A 200 7.40 3.65 10.63
C TYR A 200 8.62 4.54 10.84
N LEU A 201 8.42 5.87 10.96
CA LEU A 201 9.51 6.82 11.17
C LEU A 201 10.27 6.55 12.47
N HIS A 202 9.55 6.22 13.55
CA HIS A 202 10.14 5.84 14.82
C HIS A 202 11.09 4.63 14.67
N HIS A 203 10.68 3.59 13.93
CA HIS A 203 11.51 2.40 13.70
C HIS A 203 12.84 2.69 12.98
N PHE A 204 12.92 3.78 12.22
CA PHE A 204 14.13 4.19 11.51
C PHE A 204 14.84 5.40 12.12
N GLY A 205 14.33 5.95 13.23
CA GLY A 205 14.92 7.13 13.88
C GLY A 205 14.86 8.39 13.02
N LEU A 206 13.77 8.56 12.26
CA LEU A 206 13.56 9.66 11.30
C LEU A 206 12.54 10.70 11.80
N GLU A 207 12.29 10.74 13.11
CA GLU A 207 11.42 11.73 13.78
C GLU A 207 12.11 13.10 13.98
#